data_AF-A0A8T3AVV1-F1
#
_entry.id   AF-A0A8T3AVV1-F1
#
_cell.length_a   1.000
_cell.length_b   1.000
_cell.length_c   1.000
_cell.angle_alpha   90.00
_cell.angle_beta   90.00
_cell.angle_gamma   90.00
#
_symmetry.space_group_name_H-M   'P 1'
#
loop_
_entity.id
_entity.type
_entity.pdbx_description
1 polymer ?
#
loop_
_entity_poly.entity_id
_entity_poly.type
_entity_poly.pdbx_seq_one_letter_code
_entity_poly.pdbx_strand_id
1 'polypeptide(L)'
;MDSSSSSSSHLSASMDTLPLDATGINSSLKFVLANLKNFVHSPLSTDNYPVWRSQIIKILRANGLESFLDSTFATPPKCITNPDGISSTNPAYSKWIFTDQNLAAAICATIFVSILPYVLNLETTSSIWSTLETRF
;
A
#
# COMPACT_ATOMS: atom_id res chain seq x y z
N MET A 1 29.41 33.61 36.31
CA MET A 1 29.73 32.78 35.14
C MET A 1 29.44 31.35 35.56
N ASP A 2 28.20 30.96 35.36
CA ASP A 2 27.59 29.75 35.88
C ASP A 2 26.57 29.36 34.81
N SER A 3 27.07 28.60 33.85
CA SER A 3 26.30 28.07 32.72
C SER A 3 25.56 26.81 33.20
N SER A 4 24.26 26.90 33.43
CA SER A 4 23.40 25.73 33.59
C SER A 4 22.89 25.28 32.23
N SER A 5 23.34 24.10 31.81
CA SER A 5 22.93 23.40 30.59
C SER A 5 21.48 22.92 30.67
N SER A 6 20.60 23.41 29.79
CA SER A 6 19.28 22.82 29.56
C SER A 6 19.38 21.72 28.51
N SER A 7 19.43 20.47 28.97
CA SER A 7 19.25 19.28 28.13
C SER A 7 17.77 19.15 27.74
N SER A 8 17.44 19.46 26.49
CA SER A 8 16.11 19.18 25.93
C SER A 8 16.11 17.76 25.35
N SER A 9 15.46 16.84 26.06
CA SER A 9 15.25 15.46 25.59
C SER A 9 14.15 15.44 24.52
N HIS A 10 14.55 15.11 23.28
CA HIS A 10 13.63 14.69 22.22
C HIS A 10 13.00 13.35 22.61
N LEU A 11 11.72 13.35 22.97
CA LEU A 11 10.92 12.13 23.03
C LEU A 11 10.45 11.80 21.61
N SER A 12 11.09 10.78 21.04
CA SER A 12 10.68 10.10 19.81
C SER A 12 9.23 9.61 19.97
N ALA A 13 8.31 10.15 19.18
CA ALA A 13 6.98 9.61 19.06
C ALA A 13 7.08 8.23 18.38
N SER A 14 7.03 7.17 19.18
CA SER A 14 6.81 5.82 18.70
C SER A 14 5.44 5.78 18.03
N MET A 15 5.43 5.71 16.70
CA MET A 15 4.21 5.49 15.94
C MET A 15 3.75 4.05 16.22
N ASP A 16 2.70 3.93 17.03
CA ASP A 16 2.13 2.67 17.49
C ASP A 16 1.87 1.72 16.31
N THR A 17 2.53 0.57 16.37
CA THR A 17 2.21 -0.61 15.56
C THR A 17 0.78 -1.05 15.82
N LEU A 18 -0.07 -0.91 14.81
CA LEU A 18 -1.47 -1.32 14.86
C LEU A 18 -1.63 -2.84 15.12
N PRO A 19 -2.71 -3.29 15.78
CA PRO A 19 -2.89 -4.69 16.16
C PRO A 19 -2.97 -5.60 14.92
N LEU A 20 -2.14 -6.64 14.88
CA LEU A 20 -2.30 -7.76 13.96
C LEU A 20 -3.38 -8.71 14.51
N ASP A 21 -4.44 -8.97 13.75
CA ASP A 21 -5.38 -10.06 14.05
C ASP A 21 -4.71 -11.43 13.83
N ALA A 22 -5.32 -12.49 14.39
CA ALA A 22 -4.85 -13.89 14.31
C ALA A 22 -4.60 -14.46 12.89
N THR A 23 -4.98 -13.72 11.84
CA THR A 23 -4.75 -14.06 10.42
C THR A 23 -3.57 -13.32 9.78
N GLY A 24 -2.85 -12.46 10.51
CA GLY A 24 -1.72 -11.69 9.98
C GLY A 24 -2.10 -10.49 9.11
N ILE A 25 -3.40 -10.22 8.92
CA ILE A 25 -3.92 -9.11 8.12
C ILE A 25 -4.27 -7.94 9.05
N ASN A 26 -3.71 -6.76 8.77
CA ASN A 26 -4.06 -5.53 9.49
C ASN A 26 -5.52 -5.11 9.20
N SER A 27 -6.21 -4.54 10.19
CA SER A 27 -7.61 -4.10 10.11
C SER A 27 -7.89 -3.16 8.93
N SER A 28 -6.95 -2.28 8.60
CA SER A 28 -7.08 -1.32 7.49
C SER A 28 -7.16 -2.05 6.14
N LEU A 29 -6.30 -3.05 5.93
CA LEU A 29 -6.33 -3.88 4.73
C LEU A 29 -7.62 -4.69 4.65
N LYS A 30 -8.06 -5.31 5.77
CA LYS A 30 -9.35 -6.02 5.82
C LYS A 30 -10.52 -5.11 5.44
N PHE A 31 -10.54 -3.89 5.97
CA PHE A 31 -11.58 -2.91 5.68
C PHE A 31 -11.60 -2.56 4.18
N VAL A 32 -10.44 -2.26 3.59
CA VAL A 32 -10.33 -1.96 2.16
C VAL A 32 -10.83 -3.14 1.33
N LEU A 33 -10.35 -4.36 1.58
CA LEU A 33 -10.76 -5.55 0.83
C LEU A 33 -12.27 -5.82 0.90
N ALA A 34 -12.89 -5.63 2.07
CA ALA A 34 -14.31 -5.85 2.26
C ALA A 34 -15.19 -4.77 1.60
N ASN A 35 -14.69 -3.53 1.47
CA ASN A 35 -15.53 -2.39 1.09
C ASN A 35 -15.15 -1.74 -0.24
N LEU A 36 -14.02 -2.08 -0.87
CA LEU A 36 -13.55 -1.41 -2.08
C LEU A 36 -14.59 -1.46 -3.21
N LYS A 37 -15.23 -2.62 -3.40
CA LYS A 37 -16.33 -2.78 -4.39
C LYS A 37 -17.58 -1.99 -4.05
N ASN A 38 -17.84 -1.72 -2.76
CA ASN A 38 -19.00 -0.94 -2.34
C ASN A 38 -18.76 0.56 -2.55
N PHE A 39 -17.52 1.01 -2.42
CA PHE A 39 -17.15 2.41 -2.62
C PHE A 39 -16.95 2.77 -4.10
N VAL A 40 -16.55 1.81 -4.93
CA VAL A 40 -16.47 1.98 -6.38
C VAL A 40 -17.86 1.73 -6.97
N HIS A 41 -18.67 2.80 -7.04
CA HIS A 41 -20.05 2.74 -7.55
C HIS A 41 -20.15 2.23 -9.00
N SER A 42 -19.08 2.38 -9.79
CA SER A 42 -19.01 1.86 -11.16
C SER A 42 -17.59 1.40 -11.44
N PRO A 43 -17.40 0.16 -11.94
CA PRO A 43 -16.07 -0.31 -12.30
C PRO A 43 -15.41 0.63 -13.31
N LEU A 44 -14.08 0.71 -13.28
CA LEU A 44 -13.31 1.55 -14.21
C LEU A 44 -13.69 1.22 -15.65
N SER A 45 -14.13 2.23 -16.38
CA SER A 45 -14.38 2.26 -17.82
C SER A 45 -13.61 3.44 -18.45
N THR A 46 -13.69 3.59 -19.76
CA THR A 46 -13.03 4.68 -20.48
C THR A 46 -13.54 6.07 -20.10
N ASP A 47 -14.76 6.14 -19.55
CA ASP A 47 -15.48 7.41 -19.39
C ASP A 47 -15.52 7.89 -17.93
N ASN A 48 -15.05 7.07 -16.98
CA ASN A 48 -15.20 7.33 -15.56
C ASN A 48 -13.88 7.35 -14.77
N TYR A 49 -12.72 7.30 -15.46
CA TYR A 49 -11.41 7.24 -14.82
C TYR A 49 -11.20 8.31 -13.74
N PRO A 50 -11.50 9.62 -13.95
CA PRO A 50 -11.29 10.62 -12.90
C PRO A 50 -12.08 10.36 -11.61
N VAL A 51 -13.31 9.85 -11.74
CA VAL A 51 -14.18 9.52 -10.60
C VAL A 51 -13.66 8.27 -9.90
N TRP A 52 -13.38 7.21 -10.66
CA TRP A 52 -12.82 5.95 -10.15
C TRP A 52 -11.51 6.20 -9.40
N ARG A 53 -10.58 6.94 -10.02
CA ARG A 53 -9.28 7.31 -9.45
C ARG A 53 -9.45 8.03 -8.11
N SER A 54 -10.34 9.02 -8.06
CA SER A 54 -10.61 9.79 -6.85
C SER A 54 -11.13 8.92 -5.70
N GLN A 55 -12.02 7.97 -6.00
CA GLN A 55 -12.55 7.03 -5.01
C GLN A 55 -11.44 6.12 -4.44
N ILE A 56 -10.65 5.48 -5.30
CA ILE A 56 -9.55 4.59 -4.87
C ILE A 56 -8.55 5.34 -3.98
N ILE A 57 -8.07 6.53 -4.41
CA ILE A 57 -7.12 7.32 -3.62
C ILE A 57 -7.71 7.67 -2.25
N LYS A 58 -8.95 8.15 -2.19
CA LYS A 58 -9.58 8.55 -0.91
C LYS A 58 -9.64 7.37 0.07
N ILE A 59 -9.99 6.18 -0.41
CA ILE A 59 -10.09 4.97 0.40
C ILE A 59 -8.71 4.54 0.90
N LEU A 60 -7.73 4.44 0.00
CA LEU A 60 -6.38 4.00 0.38
C LEU A 60 -5.70 5.01 1.31
N ARG A 61 -5.85 6.32 1.05
CA ARG A 61 -5.34 7.38 1.92
C ARG A 61 -5.96 7.32 3.32
N ALA A 62 -7.28 7.14 3.42
CA ALA A 62 -7.97 7.02 4.70
C ALA A 62 -7.51 5.80 5.52
N ASN A 63 -6.90 4.81 4.87
CA ASN A 63 -6.42 3.57 5.47
C ASN A 63 -4.89 3.47 5.54
N GLY A 64 -4.15 4.54 5.20
CA GLY A 64 -2.68 4.56 5.24
C GLY A 64 -1.99 3.68 4.18
N LEU A 65 -2.68 3.38 3.08
CA LEU A 65 -2.24 2.46 2.02
C LEU A 65 -1.93 3.18 0.69
N GLU A 66 -2.05 4.52 0.64
CA GLU A 66 -1.82 5.29 -0.59
C GLU A 66 -0.40 5.12 -1.16
N SER A 67 0.60 4.90 -0.30
CA SER A 67 2.00 4.72 -0.74
C SER A 67 2.21 3.51 -1.66
N PHE A 68 1.29 2.54 -1.67
CA PHE A 68 1.35 1.40 -2.59
C PHE A 68 0.99 1.77 -4.04
N LEU A 69 0.37 2.94 -4.25
CA LEU A 69 0.11 3.48 -5.59
C LEU A 69 1.35 4.13 -6.21
N ASP A 70 2.32 4.53 -5.37
CA ASP A 70 3.51 5.26 -5.77
C ASP A 70 4.63 4.29 -6.21
N SER A 71 5.08 4.43 -7.45
CA SER A 71 6.18 3.62 -8.00
C SER A 71 7.55 4.01 -7.43
N THR A 72 7.67 5.17 -6.78
CA THR A 72 8.90 5.63 -6.11
C THR A 72 9.02 5.12 -4.67
N PHE A 73 7.97 4.53 -4.12
CA PHE A 73 8.01 3.97 -2.78
C PHE A 73 8.97 2.79 -2.72
N ALA A 74 9.94 2.85 -1.78
CA ALA A 74 11.02 1.88 -1.70
C ALA A 74 10.50 0.49 -1.31
N THR A 75 10.56 -0.46 -2.25
CA THR A 75 10.31 -1.87 -1.98
C THR A 75 11.34 -2.40 -0.97
N PRO A 76 10.93 -2.99 0.16
CA PRO A 76 11.86 -3.56 1.11
C PRO A 76 12.72 -4.66 0.45
N PRO A 77 14.01 -4.78 0.78
CA PRO A 77 14.85 -5.86 0.27
C PRO A 77 14.26 -7.23 0.63
N LYS A 78 14.30 -8.21 -0.28
CA LYS A 78 13.76 -9.57 -0.04
C LYS A 78 14.47 -10.29 1.09
N CYS A 79 15.77 -10.09 1.20
CA CYS A 79 16.62 -10.64 2.24
C CYS A 79 17.40 -9.53 2.94
N ILE A 80 17.72 -9.75 4.22
CA ILE A 80 18.59 -8.90 5.02
C ILE A 80 19.76 -9.74 5.54
N THR A 81 20.94 -9.12 5.60
CA THR A 81 22.11 -9.72 6.24
C THR A 81 22.09 -9.37 7.72
N ASN A 82 22.07 -10.39 8.56
CA ASN A 82 22.11 -10.23 10.01
C ASN A 82 23.53 -9.86 10.49
N PRO A 83 23.69 -9.38 11.74
CA PRO A 83 25.00 -9.03 12.29
C PRO A 83 26.02 -10.18 12.32
N ASP A 84 25.54 -11.42 12.28
CA ASP A 84 26.35 -12.65 12.18
C ASP A 84 26.80 -12.98 10.74
N GLY A 85 26.44 -12.13 9.76
CA GLY A 85 26.74 -12.32 8.34
C GLY A 85 25.78 -13.27 7.61
N ILE A 86 24.77 -13.82 8.29
CA ILE A 86 23.83 -14.77 7.71
C ILE A 86 22.70 -14.01 7.01
N SER A 87 22.40 -14.39 5.76
CA SER A 87 21.27 -13.86 5.02
C SER A 87 19.96 -14.52 5.48
N SER A 88 18.95 -13.71 5.78
CA SER A 88 17.62 -14.17 6.19
C SER A 88 16.52 -13.41 5.45
N THR A 89 15.33 -14.02 5.33
CA THR A 89 14.15 -13.38 4.72
C THR A 89 13.78 -12.13 5.49
N ASN A 90 13.53 -11.03 4.79
CA ASN A 90 13.10 -9.79 5.41
C ASN A 90 11.60 -9.83 5.77
N PRO A 91 11.22 -9.79 7.06
CA PRO A 91 9.81 -9.77 7.45
C PRO A 91 9.07 -8.54 6.92
N ALA A 92 9.76 -7.41 6.70
CA ALA A 92 9.17 -6.22 6.11
C ALA A 92 8.79 -6.45 4.63
N TYR A 93 9.62 -7.17 3.87
CA TYR A 93 9.27 -7.57 2.50
C TYR A 93 8.05 -8.48 2.50
N SER A 94 7.99 -9.48 3.39
CA SER A 94 6.83 -10.39 3.50
C SER A 94 5.52 -9.65 3.81
N LYS A 95 5.56 -8.65 4.71
CA LYS A 95 4.38 -7.81 5.00
C LYS A 95 4.01 -6.91 3.83
N TRP A 96 5.01 -6.31 3.18
CA TRP A 96 4.82 -5.45 2.03
C TRP A 96 4.19 -6.22 0.86
N ILE A 97 4.77 -7.36 0.45
CA ILE A 97 4.26 -8.14 -0.68
C ILE A 97 2.86 -8.67 -0.39
N PHE A 98 2.60 -9.10 0.85
CA PHE A 98 1.26 -9.53 1.24
C PHE A 98 0.22 -8.42 1.06
N THR A 99 0.55 -7.20 1.48
CA THR A 99 -0.35 -6.04 1.35
C THR A 99 -0.51 -5.63 -0.10
N ASP A 100 0.60 -5.52 -0.83
CA ASP A 100 0.63 -5.14 -2.25
C ASP A 100 -0.22 -6.08 -3.10
N GLN A 101 -0.06 -7.40 -2.97
CA GLN A 101 -0.81 -8.36 -3.78
C GLN A 101 -2.32 -8.34 -3.49
N ASN A 102 -2.70 -8.08 -2.24
CA ASN A 102 -4.11 -7.91 -1.89
C ASN A 102 -4.70 -6.63 -2.51
N LEU A 103 -3.94 -5.53 -2.52
CA LEU A 103 -4.37 -4.28 -3.15
C LEU A 103 -4.45 -4.40 -4.67
N ALA A 104 -3.46 -5.03 -5.31
CA ALA A 104 -3.48 -5.33 -6.74
C ALA A 104 -4.74 -6.12 -7.13
N ALA A 105 -5.04 -7.20 -6.41
CA ALA A 105 -6.25 -8.00 -6.64
C ALA A 105 -7.53 -7.18 -6.44
N ALA A 106 -7.59 -6.36 -5.40
CA ALA A 106 -8.74 -5.53 -5.10
C ALA A 106 -8.98 -4.46 -6.17
N ILE A 107 -7.92 -3.77 -6.63
CA ILE A 107 -7.98 -2.81 -7.72
C ILE A 107 -8.49 -3.49 -8.99
N CYS A 108 -7.91 -4.63 -9.39
CA CYS A 108 -8.37 -5.40 -10.54
C CYS A 108 -9.85 -5.78 -10.46
N ALA A 109 -10.36 -6.08 -9.26
CA ALA A 109 -11.76 -6.39 -9.04
C ALA A 109 -12.72 -5.20 -9.20
N THR A 110 -12.18 -3.98 -9.34
CA THR A 110 -12.93 -2.73 -9.60
C THR A 110 -12.79 -2.24 -11.04
N ILE A 111 -12.23 -3.05 -11.95
CA ILE A 111 -11.98 -2.69 -13.34
C ILE A 111 -12.90 -3.50 -14.27
N PHE A 112 -13.45 -2.89 -15.33
CA PHE A 112 -14.18 -3.65 -16.33
C PHE A 112 -13.28 -4.65 -17.07
N VAL A 113 -13.86 -5.80 -17.44
CA VAL A 113 -13.12 -6.88 -18.12
C VAL A 113 -12.44 -6.42 -19.41
N SER A 114 -12.98 -5.43 -20.12
CA SER A 114 -12.38 -4.84 -21.32
C SER A 114 -11.06 -4.10 -21.06
N ILE A 115 -10.79 -3.70 -19.81
CA ILE A 115 -9.58 -2.98 -19.40
C ILE A 115 -8.57 -3.93 -18.71
N LEU A 116 -9.02 -5.05 -18.16
CA LEU A 116 -8.12 -6.03 -17.51
C LEU A 116 -6.90 -6.42 -18.37
N PRO A 117 -6.99 -6.66 -19.70
CA PRO A 117 -5.84 -7.03 -20.52
C PRO A 117 -4.63 -6.08 -20.44
N TYR A 118 -4.85 -4.81 -20.09
CA TYR A 118 -3.77 -3.83 -19.96
C TYR A 118 -2.96 -3.98 -18.67
N VAL A 119 -3.49 -4.69 -17.66
CA VAL A 119 -2.89 -4.78 -16.33
C VAL A 119 -2.62 -6.22 -15.86
N LEU A 120 -3.07 -7.24 -16.60
CA LEU A 120 -2.95 -8.66 -16.23
C LEU A 120 -1.52 -9.14 -15.97
N ASN A 121 -0.53 -8.57 -16.66
CA ASN A 121 0.88 -8.98 -16.55
C ASN A 121 1.70 -8.11 -15.58
N LEU A 122 1.05 -7.19 -14.88
CA LEU A 122 1.72 -6.27 -13.96
C LEU A 122 1.70 -6.85 -12.55
N GLU A 123 2.87 -6.94 -11.93
CA GLU A 123 3.01 -7.64 -10.65
C GLU A 123 2.66 -6.76 -9.44
N THR A 124 2.89 -5.45 -9.50
CA THR A 124 2.73 -4.55 -8.34
C THR A 124 1.53 -3.64 -8.47
N THR A 125 0.96 -3.24 -7.34
CA THR A 125 -0.13 -2.25 -7.27
C THR A 125 0.27 -0.94 -7.96
N SER A 126 1.49 -0.47 -7.73
CA SER A 126 2.02 0.76 -8.33
C SER A 126 2.16 0.67 -9.86
N SER A 127 2.54 -0.51 -10.39
CA SER A 127 2.62 -0.74 -11.84
C SER A 127 1.24 -0.68 -12.47
N ILE A 128 0.27 -1.41 -11.89
CA ILE A 128 -1.13 -1.39 -12.32
C ILE A 128 -1.65 0.05 -12.32
N TRP A 129 -1.44 0.76 -11.20
CA TRP A 129 -1.89 2.13 -11.03
C TRP A 129 -1.31 3.08 -12.09
N SER A 130 0.00 3.06 -12.28
CA SER A 130 0.71 3.95 -13.22
C SER A 130 0.29 3.68 -14.67
N THR A 131 0.09 2.41 -15.04
CA THR A 131 -0.40 2.05 -16.37
C THR A 131 -1.81 2.59 -16.63
N LEU A 132 -2.71 2.48 -15.65
CA LEU A 132 -4.06 3.03 -15.77
C LEU A 132 -4.04 4.57 -15.87
N GLU A 133 -3.20 5.23 -15.09
CA GLU A 133 -3.01 6.69 -15.13
C GLU A 133 -2.41 7.19 -16.45
N THR A 134 -1.53 6.40 -17.08
CA THR A 134 -0.99 6.75 -18.40
C THR A 134 -2.02 6.54 -19.52
N ARG A 135 -2.98 5.64 -19.32
CA ARG A 135 -3.90 5.19 -20.37
C ARG A 135 -5.11 6.10 -20.56
N PHE A 136 -5.55 6.79 -19.50
CA PHE A 136 -6.78 7.58 -19.40
C PHE A 136 -6.48 9.01 -18.98
#